data_AF-A0A0L6UK98-F1
#
_entry.id   AF-A0A0L6UK98-F1
#
_cell.length_a   1.000
_cell.length_b   1.000
_cell.length_c   1.000
_cell.angle_alpha   90.00
_cell.angle_beta   90.00
_cell.angle_gamma   90.00
#
_symmetry.space_group_name_H-M   'P 1'
#
loop_
_entity.id
_entity.type
_entity.pdbx_description
1 polymer ?
#
loop_
_entity_poly.entity_id
_entity_poly.type
_entity_poly.pdbx_seq_one_letter_code
_entity_poly.pdbx_strand_id
1 'polypeptide(L)'
;MGRSRRHQHSIRVYPEYARNSSEALNHSHEDDEDGGDDEDDSSNIQSTFPPHHHSPLLGTNSSAGFMTRRPDSSYRTIRARSTRLGFKAKISCRGLRMPALLLLSLVAILSFVVVPWHQSRSNLDLNLLRDREFHLDGFAVHNISAPDGSIYGSFVGFGASVQSLFVKDRHGSFRDIVLGYDNTSEYLYHPSNPRFGSIAIKLILMKKFGRTGLNTLHGGDPGWDRRLSLGQRRPFKVEAKNLSYISFSLVDGEGEQGFPSQVVSKIEYQLLSGGKWKIKMTAEANGPTPIMLSSHVYWNLDAYASSESASKHFLQLNAPQSISTDPILIPTGTLQPVKDTALDFLEPTEIGSRLNQTLGLCGQDCIGYDNALVYDRDRALDVPVMSMVSHQSGIKMSVITDQLGVQIYTCNAIVSPDKTVAPIPRKKSQAGPPGIYENYSCIVIEQQGLIDAINHPEWNINSIYGPDRSYQWNSIYEFSTI
;
A
#
# COMPACT_ATOMS: atom_id res chain seq x y z
N MET A 1 -4.31 60.86 -4.90
CA MET A 1 -4.68 60.63 -6.32
C MET A 1 -3.94 59.36 -6.77
N GLY A 2 -4.54 58.32 -7.35
CA GLY A 2 -5.95 58.00 -7.61
C GLY A 2 -6.17 56.48 -7.79
N ARG A 3 -7.40 56.01 -7.56
CA ARG A 3 -7.95 54.67 -7.86
C ARG A 3 -8.11 54.48 -9.39
N SER A 4 -8.41 53.33 -10.01
CA SER A 4 -8.63 51.89 -9.64
C SER A 4 -8.88 51.13 -10.96
N ARG A 5 -8.68 49.80 -11.00
CA ARG A 5 -9.66 48.87 -11.60
C ARG A 5 -9.45 47.41 -11.15
N ARG A 6 -10.40 46.87 -10.38
CA ARG A 6 -10.65 45.42 -10.27
C ARG A 6 -11.67 45.03 -11.34
N HIS A 7 -11.56 43.81 -11.87
CA HIS A 7 -12.70 43.15 -12.53
C HIS A 7 -13.34 42.15 -11.55
N GLN A 8 -14.66 42.24 -11.41
CA GLN A 8 -15.50 41.18 -10.84
C GLN A 8 -16.12 40.39 -11.99
N HIS A 9 -16.30 39.09 -11.80
CA HIS A 9 -17.43 38.38 -12.39
C HIS A 9 -18.15 37.61 -11.28
N SER A 10 -19.43 37.91 -11.12
CA SER A 10 -20.39 37.19 -10.29
C SER A 10 -21.28 36.29 -11.15
N ILE A 11 -21.90 35.28 -10.50
CA ILE A 11 -23.07 34.44 -10.87
C ILE A 11 -22.82 33.10 -10.14
N ARG A 12 -23.73 32.50 -9.35
CA ARG A 12 -25.05 32.89 -8.83
C ARG A 12 -25.19 32.23 -7.46
N VAL A 13 -25.92 32.85 -6.53
CA VAL A 13 -26.38 32.22 -5.28
C VAL A 13 -27.87 31.92 -5.43
N TYR A 14 -28.32 30.75 -4.97
CA TYR A 14 -29.71 30.50 -4.60
C TYR A 14 -29.76 30.04 -3.12
N PRO A 15 -30.69 30.55 -2.31
CA PRO A 15 -30.79 30.26 -0.88
C PRO A 15 -31.83 29.18 -0.55
N GLU A 16 -32.10 29.04 0.76
CA GLU A 16 -33.20 28.32 1.41
C GLU A 16 -33.06 26.80 1.59
N TYR A 17 -32.76 26.41 2.83
CA TYR A 17 -33.78 25.75 3.66
C TYR A 17 -33.74 26.34 5.08
N ALA A 18 -34.82 26.99 5.48
CA ALA A 18 -35.04 27.45 6.86
C ALA A 18 -36.00 26.49 7.58
N ARG A 19 -35.93 26.49 8.91
CA ARG A 19 -36.73 25.67 9.82
C ARG A 19 -38.24 25.76 9.54
N ASN A 20 -38.94 24.67 9.83
CA ASN A 20 -40.14 24.74 10.65
C ASN A 20 -40.18 23.57 11.64
N SER A 21 -40.73 23.83 12.82
CA SER A 21 -40.93 22.93 13.95
C SER A 21 -42.41 22.96 14.37
N SER A 22 -42.84 22.08 15.28
CA SER A 22 -44.23 21.96 15.83
C SER A 22 -45.31 21.62 14.78
N GLU A 23 -46.39 20.86 15.02
CA GLU A 23 -47.01 20.13 16.15
C GLU A 23 -48.03 19.12 15.53
N ALA A 24 -48.60 18.08 16.16
CA ALA A 24 -48.30 17.24 17.33
C ALA A 24 -49.41 16.14 17.43
N LEU A 25 -49.40 15.31 18.50
CA LEU A 25 -50.47 14.36 18.93
C LEU A 25 -50.67 13.10 18.03
N ASN A 26 -51.38 12.04 18.46
CA ASN A 26 -51.39 11.23 19.70
C ASN A 26 -52.27 9.96 19.45
N HIS A 27 -52.12 8.88 20.22
CA HIS A 27 -52.94 7.63 20.18
C HIS A 27 -52.77 6.73 18.93
N SER A 28 -53.05 5.42 18.96
CA SER A 28 -53.64 4.53 19.99
C SER A 28 -52.98 3.14 20.07
N HIS A 29 -53.27 2.42 21.16
CA HIS A 29 -53.05 0.97 21.38
C HIS A 29 -54.18 0.13 20.73
N GLU A 30 -54.16 -1.18 21.03
CA GLU A 30 -55.17 -2.25 20.80
C GLU A 30 -55.02 -2.97 19.44
N ASP A 31 -54.52 -4.23 19.37
CA ASP A 31 -55.11 -5.56 19.68
C ASP A 31 -55.66 -6.20 18.36
N ASP A 32 -55.74 -7.52 18.07
CA ASP A 32 -55.47 -8.79 18.77
C ASP A 32 -55.38 -9.98 17.74
N GLU A 33 -55.22 -11.23 18.20
CA GLU A 33 -55.44 -12.56 17.51
C GLU A 33 -54.53 -12.97 16.31
N ASP A 34 -53.96 -14.18 16.11
CA ASP A 34 -54.03 -15.58 16.62
C ASP A 34 -54.66 -16.64 15.64
N GLY A 35 -54.11 -17.89 15.64
CA GLY A 35 -54.41 -19.03 14.72
C GLY A 35 -53.55 -19.08 13.44
N GLY A 36 -52.95 -20.19 12.97
CA GLY A 36 -53.20 -21.64 13.15
C GLY A 36 -54.04 -22.19 11.97
N ASP A 37 -53.78 -23.32 11.29
CA ASP A 37 -52.71 -24.35 11.29
C ASP A 37 -52.73 -25.11 9.92
N ASP A 38 -51.96 -26.20 9.77
CA ASP A 38 -52.17 -27.36 8.85
C ASP A 38 -52.02 -27.21 7.30
N GLU A 39 -51.65 -28.24 6.52
CA GLU A 39 -50.73 -29.40 6.66
C GLU A 39 -50.49 -30.03 5.25
N ASP A 40 -49.59 -31.02 5.14
CA ASP A 40 -49.53 -32.10 4.12
C ASP A 40 -49.28 -31.84 2.60
N ASP A 41 -48.70 -32.78 1.81
CA ASP A 41 -47.73 -33.87 2.07
C ASP A 41 -47.21 -34.46 0.71
N SER A 42 -46.03 -35.11 0.74
CA SER A 42 -45.62 -36.22 -0.15
C SER A 42 -45.28 -35.92 -1.63
N SER A 43 -44.54 -36.75 -2.41
CA SER A 43 -43.47 -37.74 -2.13
C SER A 43 -42.86 -38.26 -3.46
N ASN A 44 -41.79 -39.08 -3.36
CA ASN A 44 -41.15 -39.93 -4.41
C ASN A 44 -40.24 -39.30 -5.50
N ILE A 45 -39.27 -40.01 -6.11
CA ILE A 45 -38.17 -40.95 -5.71
C ILE A 45 -37.54 -41.56 -7.00
N GLN A 46 -36.22 -41.87 -6.99
CA GLN A 46 -35.45 -42.67 -7.99
C GLN A 46 -35.26 -42.08 -9.43
N SER A 47 -34.26 -42.45 -10.26
CA SER A 47 -32.93 -43.10 -10.10
C SER A 47 -32.20 -43.21 -11.48
N THR A 48 -30.90 -43.55 -11.46
CA THR A 48 -30.04 -44.21 -12.51
C THR A 48 -28.99 -43.40 -13.30
N PHE A 49 -27.89 -44.10 -13.65
CA PHE A 49 -26.61 -43.71 -14.30
C PHE A 49 -26.04 -44.96 -15.04
N PRO A 50 -25.05 -44.87 -15.98
CA PRO A 50 -24.96 -44.14 -17.26
C PRO A 50 -25.11 -45.09 -18.50
N PRO A 51 -24.12 -45.74 -19.21
CA PRO A 51 -22.64 -45.59 -19.39
C PRO A 51 -22.10 -45.58 -20.87
N HIS A 52 -20.76 -45.40 -21.01
CA HIS A 52 -19.81 -45.90 -22.07
C HIS A 52 -19.43 -45.15 -23.39
N HIS A 53 -18.09 -44.99 -23.53
CA HIS A 53 -17.16 -45.10 -24.70
C HIS A 53 -17.37 -44.26 -25.99
N HIS A 54 -16.34 -43.65 -26.63
CA HIS A 54 -15.10 -44.26 -27.18
C HIS A 54 -14.00 -43.24 -27.55
N SER A 55 -12.73 -43.70 -27.58
CA SER A 55 -11.59 -43.09 -28.31
C SER A 55 -11.04 -44.06 -29.36
N PRO A 56 -10.41 -43.57 -30.46
CA PRO A 56 -9.10 -44.08 -30.92
C PRO A 56 -8.14 -42.94 -31.34
N LEU A 57 -6.86 -42.89 -30.95
CA LEU A 57 -5.67 -43.69 -31.35
C LEU A 57 -4.90 -43.20 -32.60
N LEU A 58 -3.68 -42.68 -32.34
CA LEU A 58 -2.37 -42.90 -33.00
C LEU A 58 -2.24 -43.05 -34.54
N GLY A 59 -1.30 -42.28 -35.11
CA GLY A 59 -0.64 -42.53 -36.41
C GLY A 59 0.66 -41.73 -36.54
N THR A 60 1.76 -42.35 -37.01
CA THR A 60 3.15 -41.84 -36.92
C THR A 60 3.83 -41.63 -38.28
N ASN A 61 4.93 -40.85 -38.28
CA ASN A 61 5.99 -40.72 -39.32
C ASN A 61 5.54 -40.14 -40.68
N SER A 62 6.28 -39.26 -41.37
CA SER A 62 7.73 -39.28 -41.63
C SER A 62 8.25 -37.96 -42.26
N SER A 63 9.57 -37.92 -42.47
CA SER A 63 10.46 -36.82 -42.85
C SER A 63 10.39 -36.23 -44.27
N ALA A 64 10.85 -34.96 -44.36
CA ALA A 64 11.62 -34.33 -45.44
C ALA A 64 10.94 -33.87 -46.75
N GLY A 65 11.25 -32.63 -47.15
CA GLY A 65 10.87 -32.04 -48.45
C GLY A 65 11.23 -30.55 -48.53
N PHE A 66 12.25 -30.21 -49.32
CA PHE A 66 12.76 -28.83 -49.48
C PHE A 66 12.02 -28.08 -50.62
N MET A 67 12.20 -26.74 -50.65
CA MET A 67 11.97 -25.80 -51.77
C MET A 67 10.58 -25.20 -52.08
N THR A 68 10.52 -23.89 -51.81
CA THR A 68 10.02 -22.79 -52.69
C THR A 68 8.55 -22.75 -53.13
N ARG A 69 7.83 -21.70 -52.67
CA ARG A 69 7.57 -20.46 -53.45
C ARG A 69 6.92 -19.37 -52.58
N ARG A 70 7.10 -18.10 -52.96
CA ARG A 70 6.34 -16.95 -52.42
C ARG A 70 4.91 -16.93 -52.99
N PRO A 71 4.01 -16.12 -52.42
CA PRO A 71 3.73 -14.85 -53.11
C PRO A 71 3.85 -13.61 -52.21
N ASP A 72 3.71 -12.44 -52.83
CA ASP A 72 3.99 -11.13 -52.25
C ASP A 72 2.96 -10.62 -51.24
N SER A 73 3.42 -9.76 -50.32
CA SER A 73 2.63 -8.62 -49.84
C SER A 73 3.56 -7.42 -49.64
N SER A 74 3.10 -6.25 -50.07
CA SER A 74 3.91 -5.06 -50.28
C SER A 74 3.53 -3.94 -49.32
N TYR A 75 4.47 -3.52 -48.46
CA TYR A 75 4.35 -2.25 -47.75
C TYR A 75 5.61 -1.39 -47.89
N ARG A 76 5.38 -0.13 -48.29
CA ARG A 76 6.40 0.87 -48.64
C ARG A 76 7.16 1.34 -47.39
N THR A 77 8.50 1.27 -47.43
CA THR A 77 9.35 2.07 -46.53
C THR A 77 9.76 3.37 -47.22
N ILE A 78 9.49 4.51 -46.57
CA ILE A 78 9.85 5.83 -47.08
C ILE A 78 11.35 6.08 -46.84
N ARG A 79 12.13 6.16 -47.92
CA ARG A 79 13.53 6.63 -47.87
C ARG A 79 13.58 8.16 -47.86
N ALA A 80 13.85 8.75 -46.71
CA ALA A 80 14.24 10.15 -46.62
C ALA A 80 15.67 10.34 -47.15
N ARG A 81 15.83 10.92 -48.35
CA ARG A 81 17.09 11.51 -48.79
C ARG A 81 17.22 12.89 -48.14
N SER A 82 18.27 13.12 -47.35
CA SER A 82 18.68 14.46 -46.95
C SER A 82 20.02 14.82 -47.62
N THR A 83 20.02 15.95 -48.32
CA THR A 83 21.14 16.47 -49.10
C THR A 83 22.16 17.17 -48.20
N ARG A 84 23.45 16.80 -48.32
CA ARG A 84 24.53 17.56 -47.69
C ARG A 84 24.72 18.90 -48.42
N LEU A 85 24.19 19.99 -47.87
CA LEU A 85 24.74 21.32 -48.15
C LEU A 85 25.99 21.55 -47.29
N GLY A 86 27.10 21.90 -47.93
CA GLY A 86 28.35 22.17 -47.25
C GLY A 86 28.53 23.65 -46.95
N PHE A 87 28.85 23.99 -45.71
CA PHE A 87 29.48 25.26 -45.34
C PHE A 87 30.95 25.00 -44.97
N LYS A 88 31.88 25.45 -45.81
CA LYS A 88 33.32 25.42 -45.51
C LYS A 88 33.71 26.71 -44.77
N ALA A 89 33.70 26.68 -43.44
CA ALA A 89 34.34 27.72 -42.63
C ALA A 89 35.85 27.46 -42.54
N LYS A 90 36.66 28.13 -43.39
CA LYS A 90 38.11 28.21 -43.18
C LYS A 90 38.41 29.23 -42.09
N ILE A 91 38.69 28.78 -40.86
CA ILE A 91 39.27 29.64 -39.83
C ILE A 91 40.79 29.65 -40.01
N SER A 92 41.33 30.82 -40.36
CA SER A 92 42.77 31.04 -40.54
C SER A 92 43.41 31.41 -39.20
N CYS A 93 44.00 30.44 -38.50
CA CYS A 93 44.84 30.71 -37.33
C CYS A 93 46.19 31.34 -37.72
N ARG A 94 46.18 32.65 -37.99
CA ARG A 94 47.38 33.49 -37.93
C ARG A 94 47.28 34.41 -36.71
N GLY A 95 48.13 34.20 -35.71
CA GLY A 95 48.41 35.23 -34.70
C GLY A 95 47.96 34.99 -33.26
N LEU A 96 48.13 33.80 -32.68
CA LEU A 96 48.42 33.69 -31.25
C LEU A 96 49.86 33.21 -31.05
N ARG A 97 50.69 34.05 -30.41
CA ARG A 97 52.07 33.70 -30.03
C ARG A 97 52.03 32.83 -28.77
N MET A 98 52.81 31.74 -28.75
CA MET A 98 52.90 30.77 -27.65
C MET A 98 52.89 31.34 -26.20
N PRO A 99 53.56 32.46 -25.85
CA PRO A 99 53.52 33.00 -24.48
C PRO A 99 52.12 33.22 -23.88
N ALA A 100 51.10 33.52 -24.69
CA ALA A 100 49.74 33.76 -24.17
C ALA A 100 49.07 32.49 -23.60
N LEU A 101 49.34 31.32 -24.20
CA LEU A 101 48.79 30.04 -23.73
C LEU A 101 49.49 29.55 -22.45
N LEU A 102 50.78 29.85 -22.30
CA LEU A 102 51.54 29.53 -21.08
C LEU A 102 51.16 30.41 -19.88
N LEU A 103 50.79 31.67 -20.09
CA LEU A 103 50.26 32.50 -19.00
C LEU A 103 48.88 32.01 -18.51
N LEU A 104 47.99 31.60 -19.43
CA LEU A 104 46.67 31.10 -19.06
C LEU A 104 46.74 29.77 -18.28
N SER A 105 47.66 28.87 -18.62
CA SER A 105 47.87 27.64 -17.83
C SER A 105 48.51 27.92 -16.47
N LEU A 106 49.46 28.87 -16.37
CA LEU A 106 50.05 29.28 -15.09
C LEU A 106 49.04 29.92 -14.13
N VAL A 107 48.14 30.78 -14.63
CA VAL A 107 47.07 31.37 -13.81
C VAL A 107 46.09 30.31 -13.31
N ALA A 108 45.73 29.33 -14.15
CA ALA A 108 44.88 28.21 -13.74
C ALA A 108 45.56 27.35 -12.65
N ILE A 109 46.85 27.02 -12.80
CA ILE A 109 47.61 26.26 -11.80
C ILE A 109 47.73 27.04 -10.47
N LEU A 110 48.00 28.36 -10.52
CA LEU A 110 48.03 29.21 -9.32
C LEU A 110 46.67 29.28 -8.61
N SER A 111 45.55 29.31 -9.34
CA SER A 111 44.22 29.24 -8.71
C SER A 111 43.92 27.90 -8.03
N PHE A 112 44.51 26.79 -8.48
CA PHE A 112 44.39 25.49 -7.80
C PHE A 112 45.38 25.32 -6.62
N VAL A 113 46.51 26.05 -6.61
CA VAL A 113 47.55 25.93 -5.56
C VAL A 113 47.35 26.91 -4.39
N VAL A 114 46.62 28.01 -4.57
CA VAL A 114 46.34 28.98 -3.48
C VAL A 114 45.03 28.70 -2.73
N VAL A 115 44.06 28.03 -3.36
CA VAL A 115 42.77 27.66 -2.75
C VAL A 115 42.84 26.59 -1.63
N PRO A 116 43.87 25.71 -1.51
CA PRO A 116 44.01 24.79 -0.37
C PRO A 116 44.39 25.43 0.98
N TRP A 117 44.41 26.77 1.12
CA TRP A 117 44.90 27.45 2.33
C TRP A 117 43.91 28.42 3.01
N HIS A 118 42.63 28.41 2.61
CA HIS A 118 41.58 29.19 3.29
C HIS A 118 40.35 28.35 3.71
N GLN A 119 40.56 27.05 3.99
CA GLN A 119 39.49 26.13 4.44
C GLN A 119 39.78 25.47 5.80
N SER A 120 40.62 26.11 6.64
CA SER A 120 40.96 25.66 8.00
C SER A 120 40.68 26.74 9.07
N ARG A 121 39.47 27.33 9.02
CA ARG A 121 38.97 28.27 10.04
C ARG A 121 37.48 28.11 10.39
N SER A 122 36.93 26.93 10.12
CA SER A 122 35.68 26.49 10.72
C SER A 122 35.97 25.34 11.68
N ASN A 123 35.79 25.57 12.99
CA ASN A 123 35.60 24.49 13.97
C ASN A 123 34.19 23.85 13.79
N LEU A 124 33.77 23.66 12.53
CA LEU A 124 32.67 22.81 12.14
C LEU A 124 33.24 21.40 12.12
N ASP A 125 33.21 20.74 13.27
CA ASP A 125 33.35 19.29 13.28
C ASP A 125 32.17 18.71 12.49
N LEU A 126 32.50 18.10 11.35
CA LEU A 126 31.52 17.50 10.46
C LEU A 126 30.81 16.30 11.11
N ASN A 127 31.41 15.66 12.12
CA ASN A 127 30.71 14.66 12.94
C ASN A 127 29.68 15.34 13.83
N LEU A 128 29.99 16.44 14.52
CA LEU A 128 29.00 17.22 15.29
C LEU A 128 27.88 17.83 14.43
N LEU A 129 28.11 18.11 13.14
CA LEU A 129 27.04 18.52 12.22
C LEU A 129 26.20 17.34 11.75
N ARG A 130 26.83 16.22 11.40
CA ARG A 130 26.14 14.95 11.11
C ARG A 130 25.30 14.49 12.31
N ASP A 131 25.83 14.64 13.53
CA ASP A 131 25.19 14.29 14.80
C ASP A 131 24.07 15.28 15.18
N ARG A 132 24.09 16.52 14.65
CA ARG A 132 22.91 17.41 14.68
C ARG A 132 21.88 17.09 13.60
N GLU A 133 22.28 16.58 12.43
CA GLU A 133 21.37 16.01 11.44
C GLU A 133 20.71 14.71 11.93
N PHE A 134 21.35 13.95 12.82
CA PHE A 134 20.79 12.73 13.42
C PHE A 134 19.53 12.95 14.29
N HIS A 135 19.16 14.19 14.64
CA HIS A 135 17.81 14.49 15.16
C HIS A 135 16.69 14.42 14.10
N LEU A 136 17.03 14.16 12.83
CA LEU A 136 16.10 13.88 11.73
C LEU A 136 16.21 12.43 11.23
N ASP A 137 16.80 11.51 12.02
CA ASP A 137 17.03 10.14 11.57
C ASP A 137 15.76 9.30 11.53
N GLY A 138 14.98 9.52 10.48
CA GLY A 138 13.86 8.65 10.10
C GLY A 138 14.28 7.21 9.79
N PHE A 139 15.56 6.90 9.67
CA PHE A 139 16.07 5.55 9.44
C PHE A 139 16.59 4.90 10.73
N ALA A 140 16.52 5.60 11.86
CA ALA A 140 16.85 5.06 13.16
C ALA A 140 15.94 3.88 13.50
N VAL A 141 16.56 2.79 13.98
CA VAL A 141 15.85 1.59 14.41
C VAL A 141 15.45 1.73 15.87
N HIS A 142 14.14 1.72 16.12
CA HIS A 142 13.57 1.81 17.45
C HIS A 142 12.98 0.47 17.89
N ASN A 143 13.76 -0.30 18.64
CA ASN A 143 13.30 -1.55 19.24
C ASN A 143 12.36 -1.29 20.43
N ILE A 144 11.29 -2.09 20.54
CA ILE A 144 10.41 -2.21 21.71
C ILE A 144 10.02 -3.69 21.93
N SER A 145 9.60 -4.05 23.14
CA SER A 145 9.21 -5.40 23.55
C SER A 145 8.03 -5.38 24.52
N ALA A 146 7.14 -6.37 24.47
CA ALA A 146 6.10 -6.54 25.46
C ALA A 146 6.70 -6.75 26.88
N PRO A 147 6.01 -6.35 27.97
CA PRO A 147 6.54 -6.45 29.33
C PRO A 147 6.89 -7.87 29.79
N ASP A 148 6.26 -8.89 29.22
CA ASP A 148 6.49 -10.32 29.48
C ASP A 148 7.47 -10.98 28.50
N GLY A 149 8.01 -10.21 27.54
CA GLY A 149 8.87 -10.72 26.47
C GLY A 149 8.16 -11.68 25.49
N SER A 150 6.82 -11.68 25.41
CA SER A 150 6.06 -12.54 24.48
C SER A 150 6.19 -12.16 23.01
N ILE A 151 6.41 -10.87 22.73
CA ILE A 151 6.58 -10.28 21.40
C ILE A 151 7.57 -9.11 21.48
N TYR A 152 8.40 -8.93 20.46
CA TYR A 152 9.28 -7.76 20.31
C TYR A 152 9.40 -7.36 18.83
N GLY A 153 9.80 -6.12 18.56
CA GLY A 153 9.88 -5.62 17.20
C GLY A 153 10.67 -4.32 17.07
N SER A 154 10.95 -3.97 15.82
CA SER A 154 11.72 -2.80 15.42
C SER A 154 10.86 -1.87 14.58
N PHE A 155 10.89 -0.57 14.87
CA PHE A 155 10.11 0.46 14.19
C PHE A 155 11.01 1.61 13.72
N VAL A 156 10.64 2.26 12.62
CA VAL A 156 11.48 3.23 11.89
C VAL A 156 10.65 4.46 11.54
N GLY A 157 11.19 5.67 11.70
CA GLY A 157 10.43 6.92 11.50
C GLY A 157 10.00 7.18 10.05
N PHE A 158 10.73 6.66 9.07
CA PHE A 158 10.37 6.72 7.66
C PHE A 158 9.11 5.88 7.42
N GLY A 159 8.04 6.54 6.95
CA GLY A 159 6.71 5.95 6.83
C GLY A 159 6.07 5.51 8.16
N ALA A 160 6.67 5.83 9.32
CA ALA A 160 6.38 5.19 10.60
C ALA A 160 6.37 3.64 10.49
N SER A 161 7.27 3.06 9.69
CA SER A 161 7.26 1.64 9.34
C SER A 161 7.54 0.70 10.52
N VAL A 162 6.84 -0.44 10.56
CA VAL A 162 7.36 -1.65 11.20
C VAL A 162 8.48 -2.24 10.33
N GLN A 163 9.64 -2.52 10.93
CA GLN A 163 10.80 -3.11 10.27
C GLN A 163 10.90 -4.62 10.54
N SER A 164 10.65 -5.03 11.79
CA SER A 164 10.66 -6.42 12.23
C SER A 164 9.61 -6.64 13.31
N LEU A 165 9.06 -7.85 13.36
CA LEU A 165 8.12 -8.26 14.41
C LEU A 165 8.30 -9.74 14.70
N PHE A 166 8.79 -10.03 15.91
CA PHE A 166 9.17 -11.36 16.35
C PHE A 166 8.13 -11.96 17.29
N VAL A 167 7.55 -13.09 16.87
CA VAL A 167 6.60 -13.88 17.67
C VAL A 167 7.09 -15.33 17.77
N LYS A 168 6.62 -16.07 18.77
CA LYS A 168 7.02 -17.47 18.98
C LYS A 168 6.24 -18.41 18.06
N ASP A 169 6.96 -19.36 17.45
CA ASP A 169 6.38 -20.52 16.79
C ASP A 169 6.01 -21.63 17.79
N ARG A 170 5.44 -22.73 17.30
CA ARG A 170 5.07 -23.91 18.10
C ARG A 170 6.24 -24.62 18.80
N HIS A 171 7.48 -24.29 18.45
CA HIS A 171 8.69 -24.78 19.10
C HIS A 171 9.28 -23.74 20.08
N GLY A 172 8.54 -22.66 20.36
CA GLY A 172 8.96 -21.56 21.23
C GLY A 172 10.02 -20.64 20.62
N SER A 173 10.38 -20.84 19.35
CA SER A 173 11.42 -20.08 18.65
C SER A 173 10.84 -18.79 18.06
N PHE A 174 11.54 -17.68 18.23
CA PHE A 174 11.12 -16.40 17.65
C PHE A 174 11.31 -16.38 16.12
N ARG A 175 10.30 -15.87 15.41
CA ARG A 175 10.26 -15.74 13.95
C ARG A 175 9.92 -14.30 13.59
N ASP A 176 10.72 -13.65 12.73
CA ASP A 176 10.40 -12.33 12.16
C ASP A 176 9.36 -12.48 11.05
N ILE A 177 8.09 -12.27 11.39
CA ILE A 177 6.95 -12.61 10.51
C ILE A 177 6.54 -11.49 9.55
N VAL A 178 7.27 -10.38 9.50
CA VAL A 178 7.02 -9.26 8.58
C VAL A 178 8.16 -9.07 7.60
N LEU A 179 7.87 -8.61 6.38
CA LEU A 179 8.90 -8.23 5.40
C LEU A 179 9.38 -6.80 5.65
N GLY A 180 10.55 -6.48 5.11
CA GLY A 180 11.22 -5.19 5.27
C GLY A 180 12.68 -5.29 4.86
N TYR A 181 13.49 -4.34 5.32
CA TYR A 181 14.93 -4.28 5.01
C TYR A 181 15.80 -4.33 6.28
N ASP A 182 16.92 -5.05 6.22
CA ASP A 182 17.97 -5.01 7.24
C ASP A 182 18.63 -3.62 7.28
N ASN A 183 18.95 -3.07 6.10
CA ASN A 183 19.45 -1.71 5.94
C ASN A 183 18.27 -0.74 5.81
N THR A 184 18.03 0.11 6.81
CA THR A 184 16.89 1.02 6.82
C THR A 184 16.94 2.09 5.73
N SER A 185 18.10 2.42 5.16
CA SER A 185 18.15 3.38 4.04
C SER A 185 17.42 2.89 2.78
N GLU A 186 17.25 1.58 2.62
CA GLU A 186 16.53 0.97 1.50
C GLU A 186 15.05 1.34 1.45
N TYR A 187 14.43 1.71 2.59
CA TYR A 187 13.06 2.23 2.61
C TYR A 187 12.91 3.52 1.78
N LEU A 188 13.99 4.27 1.58
CA LEU A 188 14.03 5.42 0.67
C LEU A 188 14.67 5.08 -0.68
N TYR A 189 15.75 4.29 -0.69
CA TYR A 189 16.63 4.17 -1.85
C TYR A 189 16.43 2.93 -2.72
N HIS A 190 15.72 1.91 -2.25
CA HIS A 190 15.52 0.72 -3.06
C HIS A 190 14.53 1.01 -4.20
N PRO A 191 14.90 0.82 -5.47
CA PRO A 191 14.08 1.25 -6.62
C PRO A 191 12.73 0.53 -6.68
N SER A 192 12.67 -0.70 -6.16
CA SER A 192 11.45 -1.52 -6.10
C SER A 192 10.71 -1.43 -4.76
N ASN A 193 11.03 -0.51 -3.83
CA ASN A 193 10.41 -0.54 -2.48
C ASN A 193 8.88 -0.45 -2.57
N PRO A 194 8.14 -1.50 -2.17
CA PRO A 194 6.68 -1.53 -2.27
C PRO A 194 5.99 -0.86 -1.07
N ARG A 195 6.75 -0.16 -0.20
CA ARG A 195 6.32 0.58 1.00
C ARG A 195 6.17 -0.27 2.27
N PHE A 196 7.06 -1.25 2.47
CA PHE A 196 6.99 -2.22 3.57
C PHE A 196 6.64 -1.60 4.93
N GLY A 197 5.58 -2.11 5.56
CA GLY A 197 5.22 -1.83 6.96
C GLY A 197 4.81 -0.39 7.26
N SER A 198 4.75 0.48 6.25
CA SER A 198 4.53 1.92 6.39
C SER A 198 3.06 2.29 6.58
N ILE A 199 2.80 3.50 7.05
CA ILE A 199 1.47 4.11 7.07
C ILE A 199 1.21 4.83 5.75
N ALA A 200 0.13 4.46 5.07
CA ALA A 200 -0.28 5.03 3.80
C ALA A 200 -1.66 5.69 3.88
N ILE A 201 -1.89 6.74 3.08
CA ILE A 201 -3.23 7.32 2.87
C ILE A 201 -3.95 6.53 1.76
N LYS A 202 -4.99 5.78 2.09
CA LYS A 202 -5.76 4.96 1.13
C LYS A 202 -6.90 5.75 0.47
N LEU A 203 -6.58 6.83 -0.25
CA LEU A 203 -7.57 7.70 -0.91
C LEU A 203 -7.40 7.78 -2.42
N ILE A 204 -8.45 7.38 -3.14
CA ILE A 204 -8.62 7.60 -4.58
C ILE A 204 -9.25 8.99 -4.77
N LEU A 205 -8.39 10.01 -4.87
CA LEU A 205 -8.83 11.35 -5.26
C LEU A 205 -8.88 11.48 -6.78
N MET A 206 -10.10 11.58 -7.30
CA MET A 206 -10.38 12.04 -8.66
C MET A 206 -10.28 13.58 -8.77
N LYS A 207 -10.45 14.10 -9.99
CA LYS A 207 -10.29 15.50 -10.45
C LYS A 207 -10.91 16.60 -9.56
N LYS A 208 -11.82 16.25 -8.65
CA LYS A 208 -12.51 17.13 -7.68
C LYS A 208 -11.57 17.97 -6.80
N PHE A 209 -10.34 17.50 -6.57
CA PHE A 209 -9.29 18.22 -5.81
C PHE A 209 -8.12 18.71 -6.69
N GLY A 210 -8.37 19.01 -7.97
CA GLY A 210 -7.38 19.64 -8.85
C GLY A 210 -6.26 18.73 -9.36
N ARG A 211 -6.31 17.42 -9.08
CA ARG A 211 -5.34 16.43 -9.58
C ARG A 211 -5.54 16.14 -11.08
N THR A 212 -4.43 15.92 -11.78
CA THR A 212 -4.37 15.76 -13.26
C THR A 212 -4.23 14.31 -13.74
N GLY A 213 -4.26 13.33 -12.84
CA GLY A 213 -4.32 11.90 -13.15
C GLY A 213 -5.74 11.33 -13.06
N LEU A 214 -5.93 10.08 -13.50
CA LEU A 214 -7.21 9.36 -13.38
C LEU A 214 -7.54 9.05 -11.91
N ASN A 215 -6.53 8.66 -11.13
CA ASN A 215 -6.65 8.18 -9.77
C ASN A 215 -5.47 8.66 -8.90
N THR A 216 -5.62 8.48 -7.58
CA THR A 216 -4.55 8.67 -6.58
C THR A 216 -4.39 7.36 -5.83
N LEU A 217 -3.14 6.92 -5.60
CA LEU A 217 -2.82 5.71 -4.87
C LEU A 217 -1.88 6.06 -3.70
N HIS A 218 -2.14 5.51 -2.51
CA HIS A 218 -1.36 5.73 -1.27
C HIS A 218 -1.13 7.21 -0.86
N GLY A 219 -2.02 8.12 -1.29
CA GLY A 219 -1.89 9.57 -1.06
C GLY A 219 -1.14 10.32 -2.16
N GLY A 220 -0.58 9.60 -3.13
CA GLY A 220 0.20 10.13 -4.24
C GLY A 220 1.67 9.75 -4.18
N ASP A 221 2.50 10.45 -4.96
CA ASP A 221 3.94 10.22 -4.95
C ASP A 221 4.68 11.56 -4.80
N PRO A 222 5.45 11.77 -3.71
CA PRO A 222 5.54 10.93 -2.52
C PRO A 222 4.34 11.11 -1.57
N GLY A 223 3.79 10.00 -1.08
CA GLY A 223 2.82 9.94 0.03
C GLY A 223 3.49 9.89 1.40
N TRP A 224 2.74 9.56 2.45
CA TRP A 224 3.26 9.47 3.83
C TRP A 224 4.27 8.33 4.01
N ASP A 225 4.12 7.27 3.21
CA ASP A 225 5.00 6.10 3.08
C ASP A 225 6.44 6.43 2.68
N ARG A 226 6.63 7.46 1.83
CA ARG A 226 7.91 7.76 1.17
C ARG A 226 8.25 9.26 1.18
N ARG A 227 7.76 10.00 2.19
CA ARG A 227 7.67 11.47 2.12
C ARG A 227 9.02 12.19 1.93
N LEU A 228 9.19 12.70 0.71
CA LEU A 228 10.18 13.71 0.33
C LEU A 228 9.44 15.00 -0.02
N SER A 229 9.77 16.13 0.60
CA SER A 229 9.18 17.43 0.25
C SER A 229 10.30 18.39 -0.14
N LEU A 230 10.23 18.94 -1.36
CA LEU A 230 11.25 19.84 -1.94
C LEU A 230 12.68 19.26 -1.92
N GLY A 231 12.82 17.94 -2.11
CA GLY A 231 14.10 17.23 -2.04
C GLY A 231 14.61 16.96 -0.63
N GLN A 232 13.91 17.41 0.42
CA GLN A 232 14.22 17.10 1.82
C GLN A 232 13.41 15.91 2.31
N ARG A 233 14.05 15.02 3.06
CA ARG A 233 13.37 13.90 3.73
C ARG A 233 12.48 14.46 4.84
N ARG A 234 11.19 14.07 4.87
CA ARG A 234 10.27 14.38 5.99
C ARG A 234 9.72 13.08 6.57
N PRO A 235 10.56 12.26 7.25
CA PRO A 235 10.07 11.12 8.01
C PRO A 235 9.15 11.59 9.15
N PHE A 236 8.41 10.67 9.73
CA PHE A 236 7.71 10.95 10.97
C PHE A 236 8.73 11.20 12.10
N LYS A 237 8.40 12.10 13.01
CA LYS A 237 9.20 12.38 14.22
C LYS A 237 8.78 11.44 15.33
N VAL A 238 9.71 10.98 16.17
CA VAL A 238 9.38 10.29 17.42
C VAL A 238 8.87 11.31 18.43
N GLU A 239 7.63 11.17 18.87
CA GLU A 239 7.02 12.01 19.92
C GLU A 239 7.29 11.46 21.32
N ALA A 240 7.19 10.13 21.47
CA ALA A 240 7.35 9.45 22.75
C ALA A 240 7.78 7.99 22.53
N LYS A 241 8.56 7.45 23.47
CA LYS A 241 9.01 6.06 23.47
C LYS A 241 9.23 5.57 24.90
N ASN A 242 8.91 4.31 25.17
CA ASN A 242 9.39 3.54 26.33
C ASN A 242 9.78 2.11 25.89
N LEU A 243 9.86 1.16 26.82
CA LEU A 243 10.26 -0.22 26.52
C LEU A 243 9.25 -0.98 25.64
N SER A 244 7.94 -0.70 25.73
CA SER A 244 6.88 -1.44 25.05
C SER A 244 5.98 -0.57 24.16
N TYR A 245 6.29 0.71 24.01
CA TYR A 245 5.51 1.69 23.25
C TYR A 245 6.41 2.66 22.49
N ILE A 246 5.97 3.05 21.30
CA ILE A 246 6.52 4.19 20.54
C ILE A 246 5.38 4.93 19.83
N SER A 247 5.48 6.25 19.73
CA SER A 247 4.61 7.03 18.85
C SER A 247 5.36 8.01 17.97
N PHE A 248 4.83 8.14 16.77
CA PHE A 248 5.34 8.94 15.66
C PHE A 248 4.36 10.06 15.31
N SER A 249 4.85 11.22 14.86
CA SER A 249 4.01 12.32 14.31
C SER A 249 4.45 12.74 12.91
N LEU A 250 3.48 13.20 12.12
CA LEU A 250 3.73 13.87 10.84
C LEU A 250 2.79 15.06 10.69
N VAL A 251 3.33 16.18 10.21
CA VAL A 251 2.54 17.33 9.76
C VAL A 251 2.48 17.29 8.24
N ASP A 252 1.30 17.03 7.71
CA ASP A 252 0.96 17.14 6.29
C ASP A 252 0.50 18.56 6.01
N GLY A 253 1.27 19.33 5.23
CA GLY A 253 0.94 20.72 4.91
C GLY A 253 -0.28 20.85 4.01
N GLU A 254 -1.01 21.96 4.14
CA GLU A 254 -2.10 22.32 3.22
C GLU A 254 -1.60 22.33 1.76
N GLY A 255 -2.34 21.67 0.87
CA GLY A 255 -2.02 21.56 -0.55
C GLY A 255 -0.97 20.49 -0.90
N GLU A 256 -0.31 19.85 0.06
CA GLU A 256 0.62 18.74 -0.22
C GLU A 256 -0.16 17.59 -0.88
N GLN A 257 0.37 17.05 -1.98
CA GLN A 257 -0.33 16.09 -2.86
C GLN A 257 -1.75 16.52 -3.31
N GLY A 258 -2.11 17.81 -3.20
CA GLY A 258 -3.45 18.33 -3.51
C GLY A 258 -4.51 18.12 -2.42
N PHE A 259 -4.14 17.72 -1.20
CA PHE A 259 -5.09 17.64 -0.08
C PHE A 259 -5.44 19.06 0.44
N PRO A 260 -6.73 19.37 0.70
CA PRO A 260 -7.22 20.74 0.85
C PRO A 260 -6.94 21.41 2.21
N SER A 261 -6.40 20.71 3.20
CA SER A 261 -6.16 21.26 4.54
C SER A 261 -4.95 20.60 5.19
N GLN A 262 -4.31 21.30 6.14
CA GLN A 262 -3.22 20.73 6.92
C GLN A 262 -3.76 19.62 7.84
N VAL A 263 -3.01 18.52 7.93
CA VAL A 263 -3.30 17.39 8.82
C VAL A 263 -2.11 17.17 9.75
N VAL A 264 -2.36 17.07 11.05
CA VAL A 264 -1.39 16.58 12.03
C VAL A 264 -1.80 15.16 12.40
N SER A 265 -0.93 14.18 12.14
CA SER A 265 -1.18 12.78 12.48
C SER A 265 -0.27 12.29 13.60
N LYS A 266 -0.78 11.32 14.36
CA LYS A 266 -0.06 10.56 15.37
C LYS A 266 -0.30 9.07 15.13
N ILE A 267 0.78 8.29 15.05
CA ILE A 267 0.78 6.83 14.92
C ILE A 267 1.36 6.27 16.21
N GLU A 268 0.64 5.37 16.86
CA GLU A 268 0.99 4.78 18.15
C GLU A 268 1.11 3.27 18.00
N TYR A 269 2.29 2.72 18.32
CA TYR A 269 2.54 1.29 18.37
C TYR A 269 2.80 0.85 19.81
N GLN A 270 2.11 -0.19 20.25
CA GLN A 270 2.29 -0.75 21.58
C GLN A 270 2.34 -2.28 21.53
N LEU A 271 3.36 -2.85 22.16
CA LEU A 271 3.47 -4.28 22.40
C LEU A 271 2.97 -4.58 23.82
N LEU A 272 1.98 -5.45 23.92
CA LEU A 272 1.32 -5.85 25.15
C LEU A 272 1.63 -7.32 25.44
N SER A 273 1.53 -7.68 26.72
CA SER A 273 1.71 -9.06 27.17
C SER A 273 0.73 -10.03 26.49
N GLY A 274 1.11 -11.30 26.39
CA GLY A 274 0.35 -12.33 25.68
C GLY A 274 0.42 -12.20 24.16
N GLY A 275 1.51 -11.65 23.62
CA GLY A 275 1.79 -11.64 22.19
C GLY A 275 0.90 -10.71 21.39
N LYS A 276 0.58 -9.51 21.89
CA LYS A 276 -0.34 -8.59 21.20
C LYS A 276 0.36 -7.32 20.73
N TRP A 277 0.14 -6.94 19.47
CA TRP A 277 0.56 -5.65 18.91
C TRP A 277 -0.66 -4.78 18.65
N LYS A 278 -0.76 -3.68 19.40
CA LYS A 278 -1.77 -2.64 19.19
C LYS A 278 -1.20 -1.54 18.30
N ILE A 279 -1.97 -1.16 17.30
CA ILE A 279 -1.75 -0.01 16.44
C ILE A 279 -2.92 0.95 16.64
N LYS A 280 -2.64 2.22 16.89
CA LYS A 280 -3.64 3.30 16.88
C LYS A 280 -3.15 4.45 16.00
N MET A 281 -4.03 5.02 15.19
CA MET A 281 -3.74 6.18 14.37
C MET A 281 -4.80 7.25 14.64
N THR A 282 -4.35 8.48 14.85
CA THR A 282 -5.24 9.65 14.98
C THR A 282 -4.77 10.73 14.05
N ALA A 283 -5.70 11.51 13.49
CA ALA A 283 -5.34 12.69 12.72
C ALA A 283 -6.33 13.84 12.95
N GLU A 284 -5.79 15.04 13.10
CA GLU A 284 -6.52 16.29 13.29
C GLU A 284 -6.25 17.20 12.10
N ALA A 285 -7.30 17.83 11.56
CA ALA A 285 -7.18 18.69 10.39
C ALA A 285 -7.67 20.11 10.70
N ASN A 286 -6.96 21.12 10.18
CA ASN A 286 -7.33 22.53 10.38
C ASN A 286 -8.49 23.00 9.49
N GLY A 287 -9.01 22.12 8.61
CA GLY A 287 -10.13 22.36 7.72
C GLY A 287 -10.65 21.05 7.10
N PRO A 288 -11.75 21.08 6.33
CA PRO A 288 -12.36 19.89 5.74
C PRO A 288 -11.45 19.20 4.72
N THR A 289 -10.98 18.00 5.04
CA THR A 289 -10.08 17.20 4.19
C THR A 289 -10.39 15.71 4.27
N PRO A 290 -10.24 14.94 3.18
CA PRO A 290 -10.45 13.51 3.24
C PRO A 290 -9.27 12.81 3.94
N ILE A 291 -9.58 11.87 4.84
CA ILE A 291 -8.57 11.06 5.56
C ILE A 291 -9.01 9.59 5.54
N MET A 292 -8.08 8.70 5.16
CA MET A 292 -8.20 7.26 5.35
C MET A 292 -6.79 6.70 5.49
N LEU A 293 -6.46 6.16 6.65
CA LEU A 293 -5.14 5.60 6.95
C LEU A 293 -5.19 4.08 6.95
N SER A 294 -4.07 3.44 6.64
CA SER A 294 -3.85 2.03 6.93
C SER A 294 -2.36 1.73 7.10
N SER A 295 -2.05 0.54 7.63
CA SER A 295 -0.69 0.04 7.80
C SER A 295 -0.40 -1.05 6.77
N HIS A 296 0.60 -0.81 5.91
CA HIS A 296 0.91 -1.63 4.74
C HIS A 296 1.86 -2.78 5.11
N VAL A 297 1.49 -3.58 6.12
CA VAL A 297 2.34 -4.66 6.64
C VAL A 297 2.27 -5.88 5.72
N TYR A 298 3.44 -6.38 5.36
CA TYR A 298 3.63 -7.58 4.53
C TYR A 298 3.96 -8.75 5.45
N TRP A 299 3.10 -9.77 5.49
CA TRP A 299 3.14 -10.86 6.44
C TRP A 299 3.59 -12.18 5.82
N ASN A 300 4.42 -12.93 6.53
CA ASN A 300 4.67 -14.35 6.29
C ASN A 300 4.88 -15.05 7.64
N LEU A 301 3.86 -15.77 8.12
CA LEU A 301 3.89 -16.44 9.43
C LEU A 301 4.87 -17.62 9.54
N ASP A 302 5.50 -18.05 8.44
CA ASP A 302 6.58 -19.05 8.48
C ASP A 302 7.97 -18.43 8.56
N ALA A 303 8.08 -17.10 8.37
CA ALA A 303 9.35 -16.39 8.24
C ALA A 303 10.33 -17.09 7.27
N TYR A 304 9.80 -17.69 6.20
CA TYR A 304 10.52 -18.46 5.19
C TYR A 304 11.20 -19.77 5.66
N ALA A 305 10.93 -20.25 6.88
CA ALA A 305 11.56 -21.47 7.41
C ALA A 305 11.14 -22.76 6.67
N SER A 306 9.89 -22.81 6.20
CA SER A 306 9.25 -24.01 5.62
C SER A 306 8.89 -23.85 4.14
N SER A 307 8.64 -22.61 3.69
CA SER A 307 8.21 -22.31 2.33
C SER A 307 8.56 -20.88 1.93
N GLU A 308 8.80 -20.70 0.63
CA GLU A 308 9.03 -19.40 0.01
C GLU A 308 7.74 -18.59 -0.21
N SER A 309 6.58 -19.24 -0.10
CA SER A 309 5.27 -18.65 -0.36
C SER A 309 4.41 -18.59 0.91
N ALA A 310 3.63 -17.51 1.05
CA ALA A 310 2.58 -17.39 2.06
C ALA A 310 1.22 -17.94 1.58
N SER A 311 1.13 -18.50 0.37
CA SER A 311 -0.11 -19.08 -0.17
C SER A 311 -0.58 -20.31 0.58
N LYS A 312 0.29 -20.97 1.36
CA LYS A 312 -0.07 -22.13 2.21
C LYS A 312 -0.70 -21.75 3.55
N HIS A 313 -0.81 -20.45 3.83
CA HIS A 313 -1.44 -19.93 5.03
C HIS A 313 -2.95 -20.04 4.88
N PHE A 314 -3.63 -20.38 5.97
CA PHE A 314 -5.08 -20.45 6.03
C PHE A 314 -5.60 -19.12 6.51
N LEU A 315 -6.54 -18.54 5.77
CA LEU A 315 -7.22 -17.29 6.07
C LEU A 315 -8.67 -17.56 6.43
N GLN A 316 -9.13 -16.98 7.53
CA GLN A 316 -10.54 -16.78 7.84
C GLN A 316 -10.79 -15.28 8.00
N LEU A 317 -11.86 -14.77 7.42
CA LEU A 317 -12.17 -13.35 7.34
C LEU A 317 -13.68 -13.14 7.35
N ASN A 318 -14.20 -12.51 8.40
CA ASN A 318 -15.63 -12.25 8.62
C ASN A 318 -16.11 -11.01 7.83
N ALA A 319 -15.80 -10.98 6.52
CA ALA A 319 -16.13 -9.91 5.60
C ALA A 319 -17.03 -10.47 4.48
N PRO A 320 -18.37 -10.44 4.63
CA PRO A 320 -19.30 -11.11 3.73
C PRO A 320 -19.42 -10.46 2.35
N GLN A 321 -18.85 -9.27 2.14
CA GLN A 321 -18.90 -8.55 0.88
C GLN A 321 -17.51 -8.08 0.43
N SER A 322 -17.34 -7.89 -0.88
CA SER A 322 -16.18 -7.24 -1.50
C SER A 322 -16.61 -6.03 -2.34
N ILE A 323 -15.68 -5.09 -2.54
CA ILE A 323 -15.86 -3.94 -3.41
C ILE A 323 -15.43 -4.33 -4.83
N SER A 324 -16.35 -4.34 -5.78
CA SER A 324 -16.05 -4.67 -7.18
C SER A 324 -15.28 -3.53 -7.86
N THR A 325 -14.18 -3.86 -8.51
CA THR A 325 -13.33 -2.92 -9.26
C THR A 325 -13.41 -3.10 -10.77
N ASP A 326 -13.02 -2.07 -11.51
CA ASP A 326 -12.73 -2.14 -12.93
C ASP A 326 -11.35 -2.81 -13.22
N PRO A 327 -10.96 -3.03 -14.50
CA PRO A 327 -9.69 -3.67 -14.84
C PRO A 327 -8.42 -2.88 -14.45
N ILE A 328 -8.54 -1.62 -14.01
CA ILE A 328 -7.44 -0.80 -13.49
C ILE A 328 -7.55 -0.57 -11.96
N LEU A 329 -8.32 -1.41 -11.29
CA LEU A 329 -8.51 -1.47 -9.83
C LEU A 329 -9.22 -0.25 -9.21
N ILE A 330 -10.04 0.47 -9.97
CA ILE A 330 -10.91 1.52 -9.44
C ILE A 330 -12.26 0.92 -9.03
N PRO A 331 -12.77 1.18 -7.81
CA PRO A 331 -14.10 0.77 -7.40
C PRO A 331 -15.21 1.23 -8.35
N THR A 332 -16.23 0.38 -8.48
CA THR A 332 -17.38 0.58 -9.37
C THR A 332 -18.65 1.01 -8.63
N GLY A 333 -18.60 1.14 -7.30
CA GLY A 333 -19.76 1.37 -6.43
C GLY A 333 -20.49 0.08 -6.03
N THR A 334 -20.26 -1.03 -6.74
CA THR A 334 -20.92 -2.31 -6.44
C THR A 334 -20.25 -3.01 -5.25
N LEU A 335 -21.07 -3.41 -4.27
CA LEU A 335 -20.69 -4.37 -3.23
C LEU A 335 -21.25 -5.75 -3.62
N GLN A 336 -20.40 -6.77 -3.69
CA GLN A 336 -20.79 -8.13 -4.06
C GLN A 336 -20.58 -9.10 -2.90
N PRO A 337 -21.46 -10.10 -2.69
CA PRO A 337 -21.22 -11.18 -1.73
C PRO A 337 -19.93 -11.94 -2.07
N VAL A 338 -19.15 -12.31 -1.05
CA VAL A 338 -17.94 -13.13 -1.24
C VAL A 338 -18.24 -14.62 -1.39
N LYS A 339 -19.41 -15.05 -0.90
CA LYS A 339 -19.79 -16.46 -0.83
C LYS A 339 -19.78 -17.11 -2.22
N ASP A 340 -19.27 -18.32 -2.30
CA ASP A 340 -19.15 -19.11 -3.55
C ASP A 340 -18.24 -18.45 -4.62
N THR A 341 -17.40 -17.49 -4.23
CA THR A 341 -16.37 -16.85 -5.09
C THR A 341 -14.95 -17.22 -4.66
N ALA A 342 -13.95 -16.83 -5.45
CA ALA A 342 -12.54 -16.96 -5.06
C ALA A 342 -12.20 -16.20 -3.76
N LEU A 343 -12.96 -15.16 -3.41
CA LEU A 343 -12.81 -14.34 -2.20
C LEU A 343 -13.50 -14.93 -0.95
N ASP A 344 -14.12 -16.11 -1.04
CA ASP A 344 -14.86 -16.72 0.07
C ASP A 344 -13.96 -17.24 1.19
N PHE A 345 -13.54 -16.33 2.07
CA PHE A 345 -12.76 -16.65 3.28
C PHE A 345 -13.60 -16.66 4.56
N LEU A 346 -14.93 -16.80 4.45
CA LEU A 346 -15.81 -16.87 5.63
C LEU A 346 -15.47 -18.06 6.53
N GLU A 347 -15.09 -19.18 5.91
CA GLU A 347 -14.52 -20.35 6.56
C GLU A 347 -12.99 -20.43 6.33
N PRO A 348 -12.22 -21.00 7.29
CA PRO A 348 -10.76 -21.12 7.18
C PRO A 348 -10.31 -21.83 5.91
N THR A 349 -9.70 -21.09 4.99
CA THR A 349 -9.34 -21.57 3.64
C THR A 349 -7.88 -21.29 3.33
N GLU A 350 -7.16 -22.26 2.74
CA GLU A 350 -5.80 -22.06 2.23
C GLU A 350 -5.81 -21.03 1.10
N ILE A 351 -5.10 -19.92 1.27
CA ILE A 351 -5.12 -18.76 0.35
C ILE A 351 -4.79 -19.16 -1.09
N GLY A 352 -3.82 -20.07 -1.24
CA GLY A 352 -3.35 -20.61 -2.52
C GLY A 352 -4.36 -21.47 -3.27
N SER A 353 -5.31 -22.09 -2.56
CA SER A 353 -6.21 -23.12 -3.12
C SER A 353 -7.08 -22.60 -4.27
N ARG A 354 -7.41 -21.30 -4.26
CA ARG A 354 -8.25 -20.65 -5.28
C ARG A 354 -7.53 -19.64 -6.17
N LEU A 355 -6.19 -19.52 -6.12
CA LEU A 355 -5.45 -18.55 -6.94
C LEU A 355 -5.78 -18.65 -8.44
N ASN A 356 -5.94 -19.85 -9.00
CA ASN A 356 -6.31 -20.03 -10.41
C ASN A 356 -7.71 -19.51 -10.78
N GLN A 357 -8.55 -19.16 -9.79
CA GLN A 357 -9.89 -18.58 -9.96
C GLN A 357 -9.89 -17.05 -9.85
N THR A 358 -8.73 -16.43 -9.58
CA THR A 358 -8.60 -14.98 -9.31
C THR A 358 -8.30 -14.14 -10.55
N LEU A 359 -8.41 -14.70 -11.76
CA LEU A 359 -8.09 -13.98 -13.00
C LEU A 359 -8.91 -12.68 -13.10
N GLY A 360 -8.21 -11.53 -13.12
CA GLY A 360 -8.83 -10.20 -13.17
C GLY A 360 -9.07 -9.55 -11.81
N LEU A 361 -9.00 -10.29 -10.69
CA LEU A 361 -9.26 -9.75 -9.35
C LEU A 361 -8.17 -8.77 -8.87
N CYS A 362 -6.93 -8.93 -9.33
CA CYS A 362 -5.83 -7.99 -9.10
C CYS A 362 -5.52 -7.11 -10.32
N GLY A 363 -6.52 -6.86 -11.17
CA GLY A 363 -6.41 -6.05 -12.39
C GLY A 363 -6.34 -6.89 -13.66
N GLN A 364 -6.35 -6.23 -14.82
CA GLN A 364 -6.35 -6.88 -16.14
C GLN A 364 -5.22 -7.93 -16.24
N ASP A 365 -5.59 -9.15 -16.65
CA ASP A 365 -4.70 -10.31 -16.84
C ASP A 365 -3.87 -10.72 -15.60
N CYS A 366 -4.22 -10.22 -14.41
CA CYS A 366 -3.54 -10.53 -13.16
C CYS A 366 -4.13 -11.79 -12.48
N ILE A 367 -3.25 -12.54 -11.80
CA ILE A 367 -3.58 -13.68 -10.93
C ILE A 367 -3.06 -13.35 -9.52
N GLY A 368 -3.89 -13.59 -8.51
CA GLY A 368 -3.70 -13.17 -7.13
C GLY A 368 -4.85 -12.30 -6.64
N TYR A 369 -4.81 -11.97 -5.36
CA TYR A 369 -5.78 -11.07 -4.73
C TYR A 369 -5.18 -9.67 -4.61
N ASP A 370 -5.99 -8.64 -4.85
CA ASP A 370 -5.72 -7.24 -4.50
C ASP A 370 -7.06 -6.52 -4.28
N ASN A 371 -7.81 -6.99 -3.29
CA ASN A 371 -9.24 -6.70 -3.16
C ASN A 371 -9.58 -6.09 -1.81
N ALA A 372 -10.48 -5.11 -1.83
CA ALA A 372 -11.08 -4.56 -0.62
C ALA A 372 -12.31 -5.38 -0.24
N LEU A 373 -12.32 -5.90 0.98
CA LEU A 373 -13.46 -6.60 1.57
C LEU A 373 -14.10 -5.74 2.67
N VAL A 374 -15.40 -5.93 2.87
CA VAL A 374 -16.25 -5.13 3.75
C VAL A 374 -16.70 -6.00 4.91
N TYR A 375 -16.41 -5.55 6.12
CA TYR A 375 -16.91 -6.18 7.34
C TYR A 375 -18.39 -5.88 7.54
N ASP A 376 -19.07 -6.78 8.26
CA ASP A 376 -20.39 -6.44 8.80
C ASP A 376 -20.28 -5.17 9.67
N ARG A 377 -21.27 -4.29 9.55
CA ARG A 377 -21.36 -3.01 10.27
C ARG A 377 -21.92 -3.19 11.68
N ASP A 378 -22.76 -4.21 11.88
CA ASP A 378 -23.48 -4.44 13.15
C ASP A 378 -22.74 -5.45 14.06
N ARG A 379 -21.51 -5.82 13.69
CA ARG A 379 -20.64 -6.73 14.45
C ARG A 379 -20.18 -6.13 15.78
N ALA A 380 -19.83 -7.01 16.73
CA ALA A 380 -19.04 -6.64 17.90
C ALA A 380 -17.61 -6.18 17.50
N LEU A 381 -17.11 -5.12 18.14
CA LEU A 381 -15.82 -4.50 17.83
C LEU A 381 -14.65 -4.99 18.71
N ASP A 382 -14.94 -5.82 19.70
CA ASP A 382 -14.00 -6.43 20.64
C ASP A 382 -13.66 -7.90 20.31
N VAL A 383 -14.28 -8.47 19.28
CA VAL A 383 -14.01 -9.83 18.78
C VAL A 383 -13.13 -9.81 17.51
N PRO A 384 -12.33 -10.85 17.25
CA PRO A 384 -11.55 -10.92 16.01
C PRO A 384 -12.44 -11.00 14.77
N VAL A 385 -12.16 -10.15 13.79
CA VAL A 385 -12.83 -10.13 12.48
C VAL A 385 -12.10 -10.98 11.43
N MET A 386 -10.89 -11.43 11.76
CA MET A 386 -9.97 -12.09 10.85
C MET A 386 -8.99 -12.95 11.65
N SER A 387 -8.62 -14.11 11.10
CA SER A 387 -7.44 -14.83 11.55
C SER A 387 -6.67 -15.46 10.39
N MET A 388 -5.36 -15.54 10.53
CA MET A 388 -4.45 -16.19 9.58
C MET A 388 -3.56 -17.16 10.32
N VAL A 389 -3.40 -18.37 9.79
CA VAL A 389 -2.69 -19.49 10.42
C VAL A 389 -1.67 -20.06 9.46
N SER A 390 -0.46 -20.36 9.95
CA SER A 390 0.40 -21.36 9.31
C SER A 390 0.35 -22.66 10.10
N HIS A 391 0.06 -23.77 9.42
CA HIS A 391 0.19 -25.10 10.01
C HIS A 391 1.64 -25.58 10.13
N GLN A 392 2.62 -24.88 9.56
CA GLN A 392 4.04 -25.26 9.60
C GLN A 392 4.72 -24.67 10.84
N SER A 393 4.79 -23.34 10.95
CA SER A 393 5.24 -22.67 12.19
C SER A 393 4.26 -22.82 13.36
N GLY A 394 2.99 -23.16 13.07
CA GLY A 394 1.92 -23.16 14.06
C GLY A 394 1.48 -21.78 14.51
N ILE A 395 2.03 -20.69 13.96
CA ILE A 395 1.66 -19.32 14.34
C ILE A 395 0.26 -19.02 13.82
N LYS A 396 -0.61 -18.55 14.72
CA LYS A 396 -1.88 -17.90 14.44
C LYS A 396 -1.76 -16.40 14.72
N MET A 397 -2.23 -15.59 13.78
CA MET A 397 -2.51 -14.18 13.96
C MET A 397 -4.03 -13.98 13.95
N SER A 398 -4.57 -13.22 14.89
CA SER A 398 -5.97 -12.80 14.90
C SER A 398 -6.05 -11.27 14.94
N VAL A 399 -7.02 -10.65 14.28
CA VAL A 399 -7.12 -9.18 14.20
C VAL A 399 -8.47 -8.69 14.71
N ILE A 400 -8.44 -7.78 15.67
CA ILE A 400 -9.58 -7.00 16.19
C ILE A 400 -9.43 -5.57 15.66
N THR A 401 -10.48 -4.94 15.13
CA THR A 401 -10.38 -3.61 14.52
C THR A 401 -11.71 -2.83 14.52
N ASP A 402 -11.62 -1.50 14.60
CA ASP A 402 -12.73 -0.56 14.44
C ASP A 402 -13.01 -0.19 12.97
N GLN A 403 -12.21 -0.69 12.02
CA GLN A 403 -12.31 -0.35 10.61
C GLN A 403 -13.50 -1.04 9.90
N LEU A 404 -13.98 -0.45 8.79
CA LEU A 404 -15.15 -0.95 8.06
C LEU A 404 -14.81 -1.99 6.99
N GLY A 405 -13.54 -2.11 6.61
CA GLY A 405 -13.08 -3.09 5.65
C GLY A 405 -11.59 -3.37 5.75
N VAL A 406 -11.09 -4.19 4.83
CA VAL A 406 -9.70 -4.62 4.77
C VAL A 406 -9.26 -4.77 3.31
N GLN A 407 -8.04 -4.33 2.96
CA GLN A 407 -7.39 -4.76 1.72
C GLN A 407 -6.67 -6.09 1.98
N ILE A 408 -6.85 -7.07 1.10
CA ILE A 408 -6.01 -8.26 1.01
C ILE A 408 -5.25 -8.22 -0.32
N TYR A 409 -3.91 -8.17 -0.25
CA TYR A 409 -3.04 -8.24 -1.42
C TYR A 409 -1.98 -9.34 -1.26
N THR A 410 -1.88 -10.26 -2.22
CA THR A 410 -1.02 -11.45 -2.12
C THR A 410 0.33 -11.31 -2.81
N CYS A 411 0.92 -10.11 -2.76
CA CYS A 411 2.30 -9.90 -3.22
C CYS A 411 2.54 -10.34 -4.68
N ASN A 412 1.55 -10.11 -5.54
CA ASN A 412 1.46 -10.65 -6.91
C ASN A 412 2.55 -10.12 -7.85
N ALA A 413 3.14 -8.96 -7.52
CA ALA A 413 4.13 -8.25 -8.33
C ALA A 413 5.28 -7.67 -7.49
N ILE A 414 5.81 -8.41 -6.51
CA ILE A 414 7.03 -8.03 -5.78
C ILE A 414 8.27 -8.11 -6.68
N VAL A 415 8.33 -9.12 -7.55
CA VAL A 415 9.37 -9.28 -8.57
C VAL A 415 8.84 -8.74 -9.88
N SER A 416 9.56 -7.79 -10.48
CA SER A 416 9.19 -7.23 -11.79
C SER A 416 9.14 -8.34 -12.85
N PRO A 417 8.07 -8.46 -13.67
CA PRO A 417 7.95 -9.52 -14.68
C PRO A 417 9.10 -9.56 -15.69
N ASP A 418 9.66 -8.38 -16.02
CA ASP A 418 10.79 -8.21 -16.94
C ASP A 418 12.17 -8.35 -16.26
N LYS A 419 12.19 -8.47 -14.92
CA LYS A 419 13.39 -8.49 -14.05
C LYS A 419 14.36 -7.31 -14.27
N THR A 420 13.88 -6.16 -14.76
CA THR A 420 14.74 -4.98 -15.00
C THR A 420 15.07 -4.21 -13.73
N VAL A 421 14.24 -4.33 -12.68
CA VAL A 421 14.48 -3.73 -11.37
C VAL A 421 15.09 -4.75 -10.42
N ALA A 422 16.01 -4.30 -9.55
CA ALA A 422 16.71 -5.17 -8.61
C ALA A 422 15.72 -5.93 -7.70
N PRO A 423 15.93 -7.23 -7.47
CA PRO A 423 15.09 -8.00 -6.56
C PRO A 423 15.39 -7.61 -5.11
N ILE A 424 14.35 -7.62 -4.28
CA ILE A 424 14.46 -7.21 -2.88
C ILE A 424 15.08 -8.37 -2.07
N PRO A 425 16.21 -8.16 -1.37
CA PRO A 425 16.81 -9.19 -0.53
C PRO A 425 15.95 -9.48 0.71
N ARG A 426 15.87 -10.77 1.07
CA ARG A 426 15.28 -11.24 2.32
C ARG A 426 16.07 -10.74 3.52
N LYS A 427 15.40 -10.36 4.61
CA LYS A 427 16.08 -9.99 5.86
C LYS A 427 16.82 -11.18 6.47
N LYS A 428 17.98 -10.93 7.06
CA LYS A 428 18.76 -11.94 7.82
C LYS A 428 18.08 -12.40 9.11
N SER A 429 17.11 -11.63 9.61
CA SER A 429 16.29 -11.97 10.78
C SER A 429 15.22 -13.03 10.51
N GLN A 430 14.89 -13.27 9.24
CA GLN A 430 13.94 -14.30 8.84
C GLN A 430 14.60 -15.68 8.88
N ALA A 431 13.79 -16.71 9.14
CA ALA A 431 14.25 -18.05 9.46
C ALA A 431 14.62 -18.92 8.25
N GLY A 432 14.16 -18.54 7.05
CA GLY A 432 14.56 -19.18 5.80
C GLY A 432 16.02 -18.92 5.43
N PRO A 433 16.54 -19.64 4.41
CA PRO A 433 17.87 -19.35 3.88
C PRO A 433 17.94 -17.93 3.28
N PRO A 434 19.14 -17.36 3.11
CA PRO A 434 19.34 -16.14 2.34
C PRO A 434 18.73 -16.27 0.94
N GLY A 435 17.97 -15.26 0.53
CA GLY A 435 17.23 -15.27 -0.74
C GLY A 435 16.64 -13.89 -1.04
N ILE A 436 15.60 -13.87 -1.87
CA ILE A 436 14.84 -12.66 -2.21
C ILE A 436 13.37 -12.84 -1.79
N TYR A 437 12.58 -11.76 -1.79
CA TYR A 437 11.13 -11.90 -1.76
C TYR A 437 10.62 -12.18 -3.17
N GLU A 438 9.92 -13.30 -3.34
CA GLU A 438 9.30 -13.73 -4.60
C GLU A 438 7.84 -13.26 -4.69
N ASN A 439 7.18 -13.46 -5.84
CA ASN A 439 5.72 -13.26 -5.92
C ASN A 439 4.98 -14.29 -5.04
N TYR A 440 3.87 -13.88 -4.42
CA TYR A 440 3.15 -14.68 -3.42
C TYR A 440 3.97 -15.10 -2.18
N SER A 441 5.09 -14.42 -1.91
CA SER A 441 5.94 -14.65 -0.73
C SER A 441 5.36 -14.10 0.57
N CYS A 442 4.22 -13.40 0.49
CA CYS A 442 3.57 -12.71 1.59
C CYS A 442 2.09 -12.42 1.32
N ILE A 443 1.39 -12.07 2.39
CA ILE A 443 0.04 -11.51 2.37
C ILE A 443 0.12 -10.10 2.98
N VAL A 444 -0.48 -9.10 2.36
CA VAL A 444 -0.67 -7.75 2.93
C VAL A 444 -2.10 -7.65 3.44
N ILE A 445 -2.27 -7.14 4.65
CA ILE A 445 -3.55 -7.04 5.36
C ILE A 445 -3.68 -5.63 5.90
N GLU A 446 -4.50 -4.82 5.23
CA GLU A 446 -4.60 -3.38 5.47
C GLU A 446 -5.99 -3.05 6.00
N GLN A 447 -6.14 -2.96 7.33
CA GLN A 447 -7.41 -2.56 7.95
C GLN A 447 -7.71 -1.09 7.59
N GLN A 448 -8.88 -0.79 7.02
CA GLN A 448 -9.15 0.52 6.40
C GLN A 448 -10.65 0.87 6.31
N GLY A 449 -10.93 2.13 5.97
CA GLY A 449 -12.26 2.52 5.50
C GLY A 449 -12.57 1.92 4.12
N LEU A 450 -13.80 2.09 3.63
CA LEU A 450 -14.15 1.63 2.28
C LEU A 450 -13.40 2.46 1.24
N ILE A 451 -12.49 1.84 0.49
CA ILE A 451 -11.68 2.52 -0.52
C ILE A 451 -12.57 3.18 -1.57
N ASP A 452 -12.23 4.42 -1.93
CA ASP A 452 -13.00 5.28 -2.84
C ASP A 452 -14.39 5.75 -2.38
N ALA A 453 -14.75 5.56 -1.11
CA ALA A 453 -16.03 6.02 -0.55
C ALA A 453 -16.37 7.50 -0.77
N ILE A 454 -15.36 8.37 -0.97
CA ILE A 454 -15.57 9.79 -1.30
C ILE A 454 -16.26 10.02 -2.65
N ASN A 455 -16.15 9.05 -3.57
CA ASN A 455 -16.77 9.07 -4.89
C ASN A 455 -18.02 8.16 -4.95
N HIS A 456 -18.30 7.39 -3.89
CA HIS A 456 -19.45 6.47 -3.73
C HIS A 456 -20.39 6.89 -2.58
N PRO A 457 -21.14 8.00 -2.72
CA PRO A 457 -22.06 8.49 -1.69
C PRO A 457 -23.13 7.46 -1.28
N GLU A 458 -23.48 6.53 -2.18
CA GLU A 458 -24.44 5.43 -1.95
C GLU A 458 -24.06 4.52 -0.77
N TRP A 459 -22.78 4.43 -0.40
CA TRP A 459 -22.34 3.65 0.76
C TRP A 459 -22.56 4.35 2.11
N ASN A 460 -22.98 5.63 2.09
CA ASN A 460 -23.23 6.48 3.25
C ASN A 460 -22.01 6.62 4.20
N ILE A 461 -20.80 6.66 3.65
CA ILE A 461 -19.56 6.83 4.40
C ILE A 461 -19.06 8.28 4.28
N ASN A 462 -19.02 9.01 5.40
CA ASN A 462 -18.36 10.30 5.43
C ASN A 462 -16.85 10.13 5.58
N SER A 463 -16.11 10.28 4.49
CA SER A 463 -14.63 10.27 4.48
C SER A 463 -13.99 11.64 4.75
N ILE A 464 -14.76 12.71 4.99
CA ILE A 464 -14.25 14.07 5.26
C ILE A 464 -14.13 14.31 6.77
N TYR A 465 -12.95 14.76 7.19
CA TYR A 465 -12.57 15.07 8.57
C TYR A 465 -12.17 16.54 8.68
N GLY A 466 -12.12 17.09 9.89
CA GLY A 466 -11.91 18.51 10.12
C GLY A 466 -11.84 18.88 11.60
N PRO A 467 -11.87 20.17 11.95
CA PRO A 467 -11.75 20.61 13.35
C PRO A 467 -12.78 20.00 14.30
N ASP A 468 -14.03 19.82 13.84
CA ASP A 468 -15.13 19.26 14.63
C ASP A 468 -15.24 17.73 14.55
N ARG A 469 -14.36 17.06 13.77
CA ARG A 469 -14.36 15.61 13.57
C ARG A 469 -12.95 15.10 13.29
N SER A 470 -12.25 14.69 14.35
CA SER A 470 -10.95 14.03 14.25
C SER A 470 -11.06 12.62 13.65
N TYR A 471 -10.00 12.18 12.99
CA TYR A 471 -9.86 10.83 12.47
C TYR A 471 -9.33 9.89 13.56
N GLN A 472 -9.88 8.68 13.64
CA GLN A 472 -9.40 7.59 14.49
C GLN A 472 -9.40 6.26 13.74
N TRP A 473 -8.45 5.41 14.10
CA TRP A 473 -8.24 4.06 13.58
C TRP A 473 -7.58 3.24 14.70
N ASN A 474 -8.07 2.05 14.99
CA ASN A 474 -7.53 1.17 16.02
C ASN A 474 -7.56 -0.29 15.55
N SER A 475 -6.45 -1.00 15.71
CA SER A 475 -6.40 -2.46 15.53
C SER A 475 -5.50 -3.11 16.57
N ILE A 476 -5.84 -4.35 16.95
CA ILE A 476 -5.01 -5.23 17.78
C ILE A 476 -4.77 -6.51 16.98
N TYR A 477 -3.49 -6.84 16.79
CA TYR A 477 -3.02 -8.09 16.21
C TYR A 477 -2.58 -8.99 17.36
N GLU A 478 -3.25 -10.12 17.54
CA GLU A 478 -2.98 -11.10 18.60
C GLU A 478 -2.30 -12.34 18.02
N PHE A 479 -1.14 -12.70 18.57
CA PHE A 479 -0.34 -13.82 18.10
C PHE A 479 -0.33 -14.96 19.12
N SER A 480 -0.70 -16.15 18.66
CA SER A 480 -0.71 -17.38 19.45
C SER A 480 -0.16 -18.55 18.63
N THR A 481 -0.07 -19.73 19.24
CA THR A 481 0.17 -20.99 18.53
C THR A 481 -1.10 -21.83 18.45
N ILE A 482 -1.29 -22.57 17.36
CA ILE A 482 -2.32 -23.63 17.23
C ILE A 482 -1.84 -24.98 17.76
#